data_AF-A0A4V2B8R7-F1
#
_entry.id   AF-A0A4V2B8R7-F1
#
_cell.length_a   1.000
_cell.length_b   1.000
_cell.length_c   1.000
_cell.angle_alpha   90.00
_cell.angle_beta   90.00
_cell.angle_gamma   90.00
#
_symmetry.space_group_name_H-M   'P 1'
#
loop_
_entity.id
_entity.type
_entity.pdbx_description
1 polymer ?
#
loop_
_entity_poly.entity_id
_entity_poly.type
_entity_poly.pdbx_seq_one_letter_code
_entity_poly.pdbx_strand_id
1 'polypeptide(L)'
;MRKLLLILSSLFIVQSSTVLAGDLGINVIVAGELRPGVYGQVEIGNAPRPVVVYEQPRVVVVEKRYARAEPVYLHVPPGHAKNWKKHCHSYHACGRKVYFVRSAEYEPDYHSHSDHHDHSHNDHDHDGDHKRGNKHKHKGNH
;
A
#
# COMPACT_ATOMS: atom_id res chain seq x y z
N MET A 1 -52.79 39.12 -37.86
CA MET A 1 -52.21 38.60 -36.61
C MET A 1 -52.02 37.09 -36.77
N ARG A 2 -50.84 36.66 -37.23
CA ARG A 2 -50.57 35.27 -37.64
C ARG A 2 -50.21 34.42 -36.41
N LYS A 3 -50.87 33.28 -36.32
CA LYS A 3 -50.76 32.27 -35.27
C LYS A 3 -49.49 31.43 -35.45
N LEU A 4 -48.83 31.20 -34.32
CA LEU A 4 -48.24 29.95 -33.82
C LEU A 4 -47.09 29.23 -34.58
N LEU A 5 -46.15 28.79 -33.75
CA LEU A 5 -45.23 27.65 -33.86
C LEU A 5 -44.08 27.74 -34.86
N LEU A 6 -42.86 27.92 -34.34
CA LEU A 6 -41.72 27.07 -34.68
C LEU A 6 -40.83 26.89 -33.42
N ILE A 7 -40.84 25.67 -32.89
CA ILE A 7 -40.01 25.19 -31.79
C ILE A 7 -38.64 24.86 -32.39
N LEU A 8 -37.59 25.62 -32.04
CA LEU A 8 -36.21 25.28 -32.37
C LEU A 8 -35.66 24.37 -31.26
N SER A 9 -35.69 23.06 -31.51
CA SER A 9 -35.10 22.03 -30.67
C SER A 9 -33.63 22.31 -30.39
N SER A 10 -33.30 22.53 -29.11
CA SER A 10 -31.92 22.52 -28.62
C SER A 10 -31.35 21.10 -28.68
N LEU A 11 -30.47 20.83 -29.63
CA LEU A 11 -29.70 19.58 -29.65
C LEU A 11 -28.57 19.69 -28.61
N PHE A 12 -28.87 19.31 -27.37
CA PHE A 12 -27.87 19.22 -26.30
C PHE A 12 -27.07 17.93 -26.51
N ILE A 13 -25.84 18.05 -27.01
CA ILE A 13 -24.91 16.93 -27.10
C ILE A 13 -24.44 16.62 -25.67
N VAL A 14 -24.99 15.58 -25.07
CA VAL A 14 -24.52 15.05 -23.80
C VAL A 14 -23.22 14.31 -24.06
N GLN A 15 -22.09 15.01 -23.93
CA GLN A 15 -20.80 14.36 -23.83
C GLN A 15 -20.76 13.61 -22.51
N SER A 16 -20.77 12.28 -22.57
CA SER A 16 -20.53 11.44 -21.41
C SER A 16 -19.03 11.49 -21.12
N SER A 17 -18.62 12.33 -20.17
CA SER A 17 -17.27 12.28 -19.61
C SER A 17 -17.07 10.90 -18.99
N THR A 18 -16.25 10.05 -19.61
CA THR A 18 -15.78 8.82 -18.97
C THR A 18 -14.95 9.23 -17.75
N VAL A 19 -15.50 9.04 -16.56
CA VAL A 19 -14.73 9.16 -15.32
C VAL A 19 -13.81 7.94 -15.25
N LEU A 20 -12.52 8.13 -15.53
CA LEU A 20 -11.52 7.17 -15.07
C LEU A 20 -11.54 7.25 -13.54
N ALA A 21 -11.96 6.16 -12.88
CA ALA A 21 -11.69 5.99 -11.47
C ALA A 21 -10.17 5.86 -11.31
N GLY A 22 -9.49 6.99 -11.15
CA GLY A 22 -8.12 7.02 -10.67
C GLY A 22 -8.15 6.37 -9.29
N ASP A 23 -7.55 5.19 -9.19
CA ASP A 23 -7.07 4.65 -7.93
C ASP A 23 -6.40 5.83 -7.19
N LEU A 24 -6.82 6.13 -5.96
CA LEU A 24 -6.23 7.20 -5.14
C LEU A 24 -4.84 6.75 -4.67
N GLY A 25 -4.00 6.32 -5.62
CA GLY A 25 -2.58 6.17 -5.44
C GLY A 25 -2.01 7.57 -5.31
N ILE A 26 -1.56 7.92 -4.11
CA ILE A 26 -0.73 9.10 -3.89
C ILE A 26 0.52 8.89 -4.75
N ASN A 27 0.54 9.53 -5.92
CA ASN A 27 1.67 9.49 -6.84
C ASN A 27 2.70 10.51 -6.36
N VAL A 28 3.84 10.03 -5.88
CA VAL A 28 4.98 10.88 -5.54
C VAL A 28 5.79 11.07 -6.82
N ILE A 29 5.74 12.27 -7.38
CA ILE A 29 6.50 12.61 -8.59
C ILE A 29 7.96 12.88 -8.17
N VAL A 30 8.91 12.18 -8.78
CA VAL A 30 10.35 12.41 -8.55
C VAL A 30 10.79 13.65 -9.33
N ALA A 31 10.37 14.81 -8.86
CA ALA A 31 11.01 16.09 -9.18
C ALA A 31 11.88 16.60 -8.00
N GLY A 32 12.00 15.81 -6.92
CA GLY A 32 12.75 16.17 -5.71
C GLY A 32 13.07 14.98 -4.80
N GLU A 33 13.57 15.27 -3.59
CA GLU A 33 13.97 14.28 -2.57
C GLU A 33 12.74 13.60 -1.94
N LEU A 34 12.79 12.27 -1.83
CA LEU A 34 11.73 11.46 -1.22
C LEU A 34 11.73 11.67 0.30
N ARG A 35 10.68 12.34 0.79
CA ARG A 35 10.57 12.68 2.20
C ARG A 35 9.95 11.52 3.00
N PRO A 36 10.44 11.29 4.22
CA PRO A 36 9.76 10.42 5.19
C PRO A 36 8.32 10.85 5.44
N GLY A 37 7.45 9.88 5.70
CA GLY A 37 6.05 10.11 6.07
C GLY A 37 5.06 10.19 4.90
N VAL A 38 5.52 10.24 3.65
CA VAL A 38 4.66 10.12 2.46
C VAL A 38 5.07 8.88 1.69
N TYR A 39 4.20 7.87 1.64
CA TYR A 39 4.52 6.58 1.02
C TYR A 39 3.54 6.28 -0.11
N GLY A 40 4.00 5.55 -1.12
CA GLY A 40 3.17 5.27 -2.29
C GLY A 40 3.97 4.97 -3.55
N GLN A 41 3.29 5.07 -4.68
CA GLN A 41 3.90 4.87 -5.99
C GLN A 41 4.72 6.10 -6.38
N VAL A 42 5.86 5.83 -7.02
CA VAL A 42 6.82 6.83 -7.44
C VAL A 42 6.86 6.87 -8.96
N GLU A 43 6.59 8.05 -9.53
CA GLU A 43 6.70 8.28 -10.97
C GLU A 43 8.02 8.95 -11.30
N ILE A 44 8.87 8.25 -12.06
CA ILE A 44 10.21 8.71 -12.43
C ILE A 44 10.15 9.72 -13.60
N GLY A 45 9.16 9.60 -14.49
CA GLY A 45 9.08 10.41 -15.71
C GLY A 45 10.34 10.27 -16.57
N ASN A 46 10.92 11.40 -16.97
CA ASN A 46 12.17 11.49 -17.73
C ASN A 46 13.42 11.70 -16.85
N ALA A 47 13.29 11.58 -15.53
CA ALA A 47 14.43 11.71 -14.63
C ALA A 47 15.38 10.50 -14.74
N PRO A 48 16.65 10.63 -14.29
CA PRO A 48 17.52 9.48 -14.10
C PRO A 48 16.85 8.40 -13.25
N ARG A 49 17.18 7.13 -13.53
CA ARG A 49 16.68 6.02 -12.72
C ARG A 49 17.12 6.21 -11.26
N PRO A 50 16.19 6.12 -10.30
CA PRO A 50 16.52 6.35 -8.91
C PRO A 50 17.31 5.17 -8.34
N VAL A 51 18.08 5.44 -7.28
CA VAL A 51 18.76 4.38 -6.52
C VAL A 51 17.70 3.55 -5.80
N VAL A 52 17.83 2.23 -5.87
CA VAL A 52 16.89 1.29 -5.25
C VAL A 52 17.51 0.60 -4.03
N VAL A 53 16.65 0.10 -3.14
CA VAL A 53 17.06 -0.62 -1.93
C VAL A 53 17.57 -2.02 -2.27
N TYR A 54 16.87 -2.74 -3.15
CA TYR A 54 17.24 -4.07 -3.62
C TYR A 54 17.44 -4.05 -5.13
N GLU A 55 18.48 -4.73 -5.61
CA GLU A 55 18.78 -4.85 -7.04
C GLU A 55 17.72 -5.63 -7.81
N GLN A 56 17.12 -6.64 -7.19
CA GLN A 56 16.04 -7.43 -7.76
C GLN A 56 14.68 -6.92 -7.23
N PRO A 57 13.66 -6.84 -8.09
CA PRO A 57 12.35 -6.37 -7.67
C PRO A 57 11.70 -7.40 -6.74
N ARG A 58 11.09 -6.92 -5.66
CA ARG A 58 10.32 -7.78 -4.75
C ARG A 58 8.93 -8.07 -5.30
N VAL A 59 8.44 -9.27 -5.04
CA VAL A 59 7.07 -9.69 -5.33
C VAL A 59 6.72 -10.83 -4.37
N VAL A 60 5.47 -10.90 -3.92
CA VAL A 60 5.01 -11.98 -3.04
C VAL A 60 4.58 -13.19 -3.87
N VAL A 61 3.70 -12.93 -4.84
CA VAL A 61 3.24 -13.89 -5.83
C VAL A 61 3.02 -13.12 -7.13
N VAL A 62 3.52 -13.61 -8.26
CA VAL A 62 3.24 -12.97 -9.53
C VAL A 62 1.83 -13.38 -9.96
N GLU A 63 0.88 -12.45 -9.90
CA GLU A 63 -0.47 -12.71 -10.43
C GLU A 63 -0.43 -12.74 -11.96
N LYS A 64 -1.25 -13.61 -12.58
CA LYS A 64 -1.27 -13.76 -14.06
C LYS A 64 -1.52 -12.43 -14.78
N ARG A 65 -2.36 -11.55 -14.24
CA ARG A 65 -2.64 -10.23 -14.80
C ARG A 65 -1.41 -9.32 -14.85
N TYR A 66 -0.40 -9.55 -14.01
CA TYR A 66 0.84 -8.78 -13.95
C TYR A 66 2.06 -9.52 -14.49
N ALA A 67 1.88 -10.70 -15.09
CA ALA A 67 2.99 -11.51 -15.58
C ALA A 67 3.87 -10.79 -16.61
N ARG A 68 3.28 -9.89 -17.40
CA ARG A 68 3.96 -9.04 -18.40
C ARG A 68 4.01 -7.56 -17.99
N ALA A 69 3.54 -7.22 -16.79
CA ALA A 69 3.58 -5.85 -16.32
C ALA A 69 5.01 -5.47 -15.93
N GLU A 70 5.40 -4.24 -16.23
CA GLU A 70 6.67 -3.70 -15.76
C GLU A 70 6.66 -3.53 -14.24
N PRO A 71 7.84 -3.65 -13.58
CA PRO A 71 7.95 -3.34 -12.17
C PRO A 71 7.56 -1.89 -11.87
N VAL A 72 6.92 -1.68 -10.73
CA VAL A 72 6.64 -0.33 -10.22
C VAL A 72 7.69 0.12 -9.23
N TYR A 73 7.89 1.43 -9.14
CA TYR A 73 8.74 2.05 -8.13
C TYR A 73 7.85 2.53 -6.99
N LEU A 74 8.23 2.18 -5.76
CA LEU A 74 7.50 2.57 -4.55
C LEU A 74 8.43 3.25 -3.56
N HIS A 75 7.91 4.26 -2.88
CA HIS A 75 8.50 4.81 -1.66
C HIS A 75 7.81 4.16 -0.46
N VAL A 76 8.58 3.47 0.36
CA VAL A 76 8.08 2.57 1.40
C VAL A 76 9.01 2.69 2.62
N PRO A 77 8.49 2.72 3.85
CA PRO A 77 9.34 2.73 5.04
C PRO A 77 10.20 1.45 5.11
N PRO A 78 11.41 1.50 5.70
CA PRO A 78 12.33 0.36 5.76
C PRO A 78 11.70 -0.92 6.35
N GLY A 79 10.90 -0.78 7.42
CA GLY A 79 10.20 -1.90 8.05
C GLY A 79 9.19 -2.60 7.13
N HIS A 80 8.47 -1.84 6.31
CA HIS A 80 7.53 -2.37 5.32
C HIS A 80 8.27 -3.06 4.17
N ALA A 81 9.35 -2.47 3.67
CA ALA A 81 10.17 -3.06 2.60
C ALA A 81 10.78 -4.40 3.04
N LYS A 82 11.29 -4.49 4.29
CA LYS A 82 11.80 -5.73 4.89
C LYS A 82 10.69 -6.79 5.03
N ASN A 83 9.52 -6.39 5.49
CA ASN A 83 8.36 -7.27 5.72
C ASN A 83 7.32 -7.22 4.60
N TRP A 84 7.75 -7.09 3.34
CA TRP A 84 6.87 -6.79 2.21
C TRP A 84 5.62 -7.67 2.11
N LYS A 85 5.73 -8.97 2.36
CA LYS A 85 4.59 -9.90 2.35
C LYS A 85 3.42 -9.47 3.25
N LYS A 86 3.71 -8.80 4.37
CA LYS A 86 2.69 -8.32 5.33
C LYS A 86 2.06 -6.99 4.88
N HIS A 87 2.81 -6.16 4.15
CA HIS A 87 2.42 -4.77 3.86
C HIS A 87 2.02 -4.52 2.41
N CYS A 88 2.19 -5.50 1.50
CA CYS A 88 1.95 -5.31 0.07
C CYS A 88 0.51 -4.86 -0.27
N HIS A 89 -0.47 -5.18 0.58
CA HIS A 89 -1.86 -4.80 0.40
C HIS A 89 -2.08 -3.28 0.54
N SER A 90 -1.34 -2.63 1.45
CA SER A 90 -1.41 -1.18 1.66
C SER A 90 -0.99 -0.36 0.44
N TYR A 91 -0.29 -1.00 -0.51
CA TYR A 91 0.19 -0.41 -1.75
C TYR A 91 -0.44 -1.03 -2.99
N HIS A 92 -1.46 -1.89 -2.83
CA HIS A 92 -2.11 -2.63 -3.93
C HIS A 92 -1.13 -3.37 -4.86
N ALA A 93 -0.04 -3.92 -4.30
CA ALA A 93 1.11 -4.40 -5.06
C ALA A 93 1.57 -5.82 -4.72
N CYS A 94 0.75 -6.62 -4.02
CA CYS A 94 1.08 -8.03 -3.70
C CYS A 94 1.39 -8.88 -4.94
N GLY A 95 0.64 -8.64 -6.01
CA GLY A 95 0.74 -9.33 -7.30
C GLY A 95 1.82 -8.81 -8.23
N ARG A 96 2.49 -7.71 -7.88
CA ARG A 96 3.32 -6.90 -8.78
C ARG A 96 4.79 -6.99 -8.39
N LYS A 97 5.67 -6.89 -9.40
CA LYS A 97 7.09 -6.65 -9.17
C LYS A 97 7.28 -5.20 -8.71
N VAL A 98 7.99 -4.98 -7.60
CA VAL A 98 8.21 -3.65 -7.05
C VAL A 98 9.70 -3.41 -6.80
N TYR A 99 10.16 -2.23 -7.17
CA TYR A 99 11.42 -1.66 -6.69
C TYR A 99 11.10 -0.67 -5.57
N PHE A 100 11.85 -0.74 -4.48
CA PHE A 100 11.78 0.29 -3.44
C PHE A 100 12.83 1.35 -3.75
N VAL A 101 12.39 2.58 -3.90
CA VAL A 101 13.29 3.70 -4.10
C VAL A 101 13.95 4.04 -2.77
N ARG A 102 15.27 4.24 -2.79
CA ARG A 102 16.04 4.60 -1.59
C ARG A 102 15.73 6.04 -1.22
N SER A 103 15.32 6.25 0.03
CA SER A 103 15.15 7.56 0.67
C SER A 103 16.14 7.71 1.83
N ALA A 104 16.16 8.90 2.45
CA ALA A 104 16.97 9.17 3.63
C ALA A 104 16.73 8.18 4.79
N GLU A 105 15.53 7.59 4.91
CA GLU A 105 15.18 6.63 5.98
C GLU A 105 15.94 5.31 5.92
N TYR A 106 16.61 5.03 4.81
CA TYR A 106 17.44 3.84 4.63
C TYR A 106 18.90 4.08 5.01
N GLU A 107 19.28 5.31 5.30
CA GLU A 107 20.64 5.66 5.72
C GLU A 107 20.85 5.35 7.20
N PRO A 108 22.04 4.90 7.60
CA PRO A 108 22.32 4.49 8.98
C PRO A 108 22.19 5.66 9.99
N ASP A 109 22.44 6.89 9.54
CA ASP A 109 22.41 8.09 10.38
C ASP A 109 21.02 8.75 10.44
N TYR A 110 20.00 8.11 9.83
CA TYR A 110 18.64 8.62 9.87
C TYR A 110 18.00 8.37 11.24
N HIS A 111 17.71 9.46 11.95
CA HIS A 111 16.99 9.44 13.21
C HIS A 111 15.60 10.06 13.03
N SER A 112 14.55 9.25 13.16
CA SER A 112 13.20 9.78 13.20
C SER A 112 12.98 10.45 14.55
N HIS A 113 12.46 11.68 14.57
CA HIS A 113 12.11 12.36 15.83
C HIS A 113 11.01 11.62 16.64
N SER A 114 10.51 10.48 16.15
CA SER A 114 9.49 9.63 16.78
C SER A 114 10.07 8.40 17.50
N ASP A 115 11.39 8.19 17.51
CA ASP A 115 12.03 6.97 18.05
C ASP A 115 12.09 6.89 19.60
N HIS A 116 11.12 7.47 20.30
CA HIS A 116 11.09 7.50 21.78
C HIS A 116 10.14 6.48 22.45
N HIS A 117 9.54 5.53 21.72
CA HIS A 117 8.67 4.52 22.32
C HIS A 117 8.79 3.15 21.65
N ASP A 118 9.80 2.35 22.00
CA ASP A 118 9.60 0.90 22.18
C ASP A 118 10.83 0.22 22.80
N HIS A 119 11.05 0.49 24.08
CA HIS A 119 11.81 -0.39 24.96
C HIS A 119 10.98 -0.67 26.21
N SER A 120 10.02 -1.59 26.09
CA SER A 120 9.47 -2.30 27.24
C SER A 120 9.35 -3.78 26.92
N HIS A 121 10.51 -4.42 26.80
CA HIS A 121 10.62 -5.84 27.14
C HIS A 121 11.19 -5.91 28.55
N ASN A 122 10.38 -6.38 29.49
CA ASN A 122 10.83 -7.00 30.74
C ASN A 122 9.95 -8.22 30.98
N ASP A 123 10.47 -9.35 30.49
CA ASP A 123 10.62 -10.68 31.09
C ASP A 123 9.78 -11.12 32.32
N HIS A 124 9.62 -12.46 32.39
CA HIS A 124 9.17 -13.32 33.51
C HIS A 124 7.64 -13.65 33.49
N ASP A 125 7.15 -14.89 33.36
CA ASP A 125 7.57 -16.14 34.00
C ASP A 125 7.23 -17.41 33.18
N HIS A 126 8.15 -18.37 33.23
CA HIS A 126 7.90 -19.80 33.06
C HIS A 126 7.53 -20.38 34.43
N ASP A 127 6.27 -20.78 34.60
CA ASP A 127 5.82 -21.78 35.60
C ASP A 127 4.50 -22.33 35.05
N GLY A 128 4.31 -23.62 34.80
CA GLY A 128 4.45 -24.70 35.77
C GLY A 128 3.12 -25.47 35.73
N ASP A 129 3.18 -26.71 35.27
CA ASP A 129 2.25 -27.82 35.50
C ASP A 129 0.94 -27.54 36.28
N HIS A 130 -0.23 -27.71 35.63
CA HIS A 130 -1.44 -28.17 36.33
C HIS A 130 -2.30 -29.07 35.43
N LYS A 131 -1.99 -30.37 35.46
CA LYS A 131 -3.02 -31.41 35.42
C LYS A 131 -3.96 -31.22 36.61
N ARG A 132 -5.27 -31.07 36.38
CA ARG A 132 -6.31 -31.52 37.31
C ARG A 132 -7.63 -31.66 36.58
N GLY A 133 -8.02 -32.92 36.34
CA GLY A 133 -9.39 -33.23 36.01
C GLY A 133 -10.31 -32.92 37.18
N ASN A 134 -11.54 -32.48 36.88
CA ASN A 134 -12.67 -32.86 37.71
C ASN A 134 -13.93 -33.00 36.84
N LYS A 135 -14.62 -34.11 37.08
CA LYS A 135 -15.95 -34.46 36.58
C LYS A 135 -16.96 -33.43 37.06
N HIS A 136 -17.97 -33.09 36.26
CA HIS A 136 -19.37 -33.07 36.72
C HIS A 136 -20.32 -33.40 35.55
N LYS A 137 -21.02 -34.54 35.68
CA LYS A 137 -22.24 -34.91 34.94
C LYS A 137 -23.39 -34.00 35.39
N HIS A 138 -24.32 -33.67 34.49
CA HIS A 138 -25.78 -33.78 34.72
C HIS A 138 -26.50 -33.70 33.36
N LYS A 139 -26.97 -34.85 32.87
CA LYS A 139 -28.39 -35.25 32.74
C LYS A 139 -29.15 -34.49 31.65
N GLY A 140 -29.40 -35.19 30.55
CA GLY A 140 -30.51 -34.86 29.66
C GLY A 140 -31.85 -35.02 30.36
N ASN A 141 -32.87 -34.38 29.78
CA ASN A 141 -34.26 -34.77 29.96
C ASN A 141 -35.08 -34.28 28.76
N HIS A 142 -35.79 -35.25 28.16
CA HIS A 142 -37.01 -35.18 27.36
C HIS A 142 -37.02 -34.38 26.06
#